data_AF-A0A0J6F1C1-F1
#
_entry.id   AF-A0A0J6F1C1-F1
#
_cell.length_a   1.000
_cell.length_b   1.000
_cell.length_c   1.000
_cell.angle_alpha   90.00
_cell.angle_beta   90.00
_cell.angle_gamma   90.00
#
_symmetry.space_group_name_H-M   'P 1'
#
loop_
_entity.id
_entity.type
_entity.pdbx_description
1 polymer ?
#
loop_
_entity_poly.entity_id
_entity_poly.type
_entity_poly.pdbx_seq_one_letter_code
_entity_poly.pdbx_strand_id
1 'polypeptide(L)'
;MDKDYIMELISLKLRLIRTESGYTQEKMANVLGISKKTLVQIEKGRTTAGWTHVVAVCALFRNSEVLQSVLGDEPLEVVETVAHRSIDRPKGKTLGGRVWWREIDCKGDFRLQQNLISHHYRILDSYDDLWYSTFEKEEAMARLDELVSENGGVQ
;
A
#
# COMPACT_ATOMS: atom_id res chain seq x y z
N MET A 1 -5.84 -7.81 5.39
CA MET A 1 -6.36 -7.47 4.04
C MET A 1 -5.82 -8.50 3.08
N ASP A 2 -6.60 -9.01 2.13
CA ASP A 2 -6.11 -10.00 1.14
C ASP A 2 -6.19 -9.47 -0.30
N LYS A 3 -5.64 -10.25 -1.22
CA LYS A 3 -5.54 -9.91 -2.65
C LYS A 3 -6.91 -9.71 -3.30
N ASP A 4 -7.86 -10.60 -3.02
CA ASP A 4 -9.18 -10.57 -3.66
C ASP A 4 -9.98 -9.37 -3.15
N TYR A 5 -9.89 -9.09 -1.86
CA TYR A 5 -10.49 -7.90 -1.25
C TYR A 5 -9.94 -6.60 -1.86
N ILE A 6 -8.62 -6.47 -2.05
CA ILE A 6 -8.04 -5.30 -2.73
C ILE A 6 -8.55 -5.17 -4.17
N MET A 7 -8.64 -6.29 -4.90
CA MET A 7 -9.13 -6.28 -6.28
C MET A 7 -10.57 -5.77 -6.37
N GLU A 8 -11.46 -6.24 -5.51
CA GLU A 8 -12.85 -5.76 -5.44
C GLU A 8 -12.91 -4.29 -5.05
N LEU A 9 -12.20 -3.92 -3.99
CA LEU A 9 -12.22 -2.58 -3.42
C LEU A 9 -11.73 -1.52 -4.42
N ILE A 10 -10.60 -1.76 -5.11
CA ILE A 10 -10.11 -0.86 -6.16
C ILE A 10 -11.06 -0.82 -7.36
N SER A 11 -11.65 -1.97 -7.75
CA SER A 11 -12.61 -2.02 -8.85
C SER A 11 -13.82 -1.11 -8.62
N LEU A 12 -14.34 -1.07 -7.38
CA LEU A 12 -15.45 -0.19 -7.00
C LEU A 12 -15.09 1.30 -7.05
N LYS A 13 -13.82 1.64 -6.81
CA LYS A 13 -13.32 3.02 -6.76
C LYS A 13 -12.77 3.51 -8.08
N LEU A 14 -12.57 2.63 -9.06
CA LEU A 14 -11.89 2.91 -10.32
C LEU A 14 -12.51 4.10 -11.08
N ARG A 15 -13.84 4.21 -11.08
CA ARG A 15 -14.56 5.35 -11.68
C ARG A 15 -14.23 6.67 -10.99
N LEU A 16 -14.18 6.66 -9.65
CA LEU A 16 -13.91 7.85 -8.85
C LEU A 16 -12.46 8.32 -9.05
N ILE A 17 -11.50 7.40 -9.00
CA ILE A 17 -10.07 7.65 -9.28
C ILE A 17 -9.92 8.26 -10.68
N ARG A 18 -10.64 7.71 -11.67
CA ARG A 18 -10.64 8.25 -13.04
C ARG A 18 -11.11 9.70 -13.10
N THR A 19 -12.25 9.98 -12.47
CA THR A 19 -12.86 11.32 -12.51
C THR A 19 -12.05 12.36 -11.76
N GLU A 20 -11.47 11.98 -10.62
CA GLU A 20 -10.54 12.82 -9.84
C GLU A 20 -9.31 13.19 -10.69
N SER A 21 -8.78 12.24 -11.46
CA SER A 21 -7.67 12.48 -12.39
C SER A 21 -8.06 13.28 -13.64
N GLY A 22 -9.34 13.62 -13.81
CA GLY A 22 -9.86 14.29 -15.02
C GLY A 22 -9.79 13.44 -16.28
N TYR A 23 -9.77 12.11 -16.16
CA TYR A 23 -9.58 11.20 -17.30
C TYR A 23 -10.91 10.78 -17.93
N THR A 24 -10.93 10.71 -19.26
CA THR A 24 -11.99 9.99 -19.97
C THR A 24 -11.78 8.48 -19.83
N GLN A 25 -12.84 7.68 -20.08
CA GLN A 25 -12.71 6.22 -20.11
C GLN A 25 -11.66 5.76 -21.15
N GLU A 26 -11.61 6.43 -22.30
CA GLU A 26 -10.60 6.15 -23.33
C GLU A 26 -9.18 6.38 -22.80
N LYS A 27 -8.95 7.53 -22.17
CA LYS A 27 -7.62 7.90 -21.63
C LYS A 27 -7.17 6.92 -20.56
N MET A 28 -8.03 6.59 -19.58
CA MET A 28 -7.66 5.67 -18.52
C MET A 28 -7.45 4.24 -19.04
N ALA A 29 -8.27 3.79 -20.00
CA ALA A 29 -8.09 2.47 -20.60
C ALA A 29 -6.71 2.35 -21.27
N ASN A 30 -6.29 3.37 -22.02
CA ASN A 30 -4.95 3.43 -22.62
C ASN A 30 -3.83 3.45 -21.57
N VAL A 31 -3.98 4.25 -20.51
CA VAL A 31 -3.00 4.32 -19.40
C VAL A 31 -2.85 2.97 -18.69
N LEU A 32 -3.96 2.25 -18.48
CA LEU A 32 -3.96 0.95 -17.82
C LEU A 32 -3.66 -0.22 -18.76
N GLY A 33 -3.51 0.01 -20.07
CA GLY A 33 -3.26 -1.05 -21.05
C GLY A 33 -4.44 -2.01 -21.24
N ILE A 34 -5.68 -1.56 -21.02
CA ILE A 34 -6.91 -2.35 -21.21
C ILE A 34 -7.80 -1.76 -22.28
N SER A 35 -8.73 -2.56 -22.82
CA SER A 35 -9.76 -2.01 -23.70
C SER A 35 -10.72 -1.09 -22.91
N LYS A 36 -11.24 -0.05 -23.57
CA LYS A 36 -12.32 0.77 -22.99
C LYS A 36 -13.54 -0.07 -22.60
N LYS A 37 -13.88 -1.11 -23.37
CA LYS A 37 -14.97 -2.03 -23.04
C LYS A 37 -14.74 -2.69 -21.67
N THR A 38 -13.51 -3.16 -21.42
CA THR A 38 -13.10 -3.75 -20.15
C THR A 38 -13.27 -2.75 -19.01
N LEU A 39 -12.72 -1.54 -19.16
CA LEU A 39 -12.86 -0.48 -18.16
C LEU A 39 -14.33 -0.18 -17.84
N VAL A 40 -15.18 -0.06 -18.87
CA VAL A 40 -16.62 0.20 -18.71
C VAL A 40 -17.33 -0.95 -17.98
N GLN A 41 -16.97 -2.22 -18.20
CA GLN A 41 -17.57 -3.33 -17.46
C GLN A 41 -17.17 -3.29 -15.97
N ILE A 42 -15.92 -2.93 -15.67
CA ILE A 42 -15.43 -2.76 -14.31
C ILE A 42 -16.18 -1.63 -13.60
N GLU A 43 -16.27 -0.44 -14.22
CA GLU A 43 -17.00 0.70 -13.63
C GLU A 43 -18.50 0.45 -13.44
N LYS A 44 -19.07 -0.52 -14.16
CA LYS A 44 -20.47 -0.95 -13.99
C LYS A 44 -20.64 -2.07 -12.96
N GLY A 45 -19.56 -2.54 -12.33
CA GLY A 45 -19.58 -3.62 -11.35
C GLY A 45 -19.88 -5.00 -11.95
N ARG A 46 -19.70 -5.19 -13.27
CA ARG A 46 -19.99 -6.47 -13.93
C ARG A 46 -18.82 -7.43 -13.92
N THR A 47 -17.61 -6.91 -13.75
CA THR A 47 -16.35 -7.64 -13.69
C THR A 47 -15.40 -6.90 -12.75
N THR A 48 -14.48 -7.60 -12.11
CA THR A 48 -13.40 -6.97 -11.32
C THR A 48 -12.15 -6.73 -12.17
N ALA A 49 -11.36 -5.74 -11.78
CA ALA A 49 -10.03 -5.52 -12.35
C ALA A 49 -9.10 -6.66 -11.91
N GLY A 50 -8.37 -7.24 -12.86
CA GLY A 50 -7.33 -8.24 -12.54
C GLY A 50 -6.18 -7.64 -11.72
N TRP A 51 -5.48 -8.49 -10.96
CA TRP A 51 -4.40 -8.09 -10.05
C TRP A 51 -3.35 -7.16 -10.68
N THR A 52 -2.90 -7.45 -11.91
CA THR A 52 -1.91 -6.61 -12.61
C THR A 52 -2.40 -5.18 -12.84
N HIS A 53 -3.69 -5.00 -13.15
CA HIS A 53 -4.29 -3.68 -13.34
C HIS A 53 -4.46 -2.94 -12.01
N VAL A 54 -4.78 -3.67 -10.94
CA VAL A 54 -4.87 -3.14 -9.57
C VAL A 54 -3.50 -2.62 -9.12
N VAL A 55 -2.44 -3.39 -9.34
CA VAL A 55 -1.05 -2.95 -9.09
C VAL A 55 -0.73 -1.70 -9.92
N ALA A 56 -1.09 -1.67 -11.21
CA ALA A 56 -0.89 -0.52 -12.07
C ALA A 56 -1.66 0.72 -11.58
N VAL A 57 -2.89 0.55 -11.10
CA VAL A 57 -3.67 1.64 -10.49
C VAL A 57 -2.95 2.19 -9.26
N CYS A 58 -2.47 1.31 -8.36
CA CYS A 58 -1.73 1.73 -7.19
C CYS A 58 -0.44 2.48 -7.52
N ALA A 59 0.30 2.03 -8.55
CA ALA A 59 1.54 2.67 -8.95
C ALA A 59 1.31 4.03 -9.65
N LEU A 60 0.35 4.10 -10.58
CA LEU A 60 0.14 5.28 -11.43
C LEU A 60 -0.71 6.37 -10.75
N PHE A 61 -1.55 6.00 -9.78
CA PHE A 61 -2.47 6.91 -9.11
C PHE A 61 -2.22 7.01 -7.60
N ARG A 62 -0.98 6.76 -7.14
CA ARG A 62 -0.61 6.77 -5.70
C ARG A 62 -0.98 8.04 -4.92
N ASN A 63 -1.16 9.17 -5.61
CA ASN A 63 -1.55 10.46 -5.03
C ASN A 63 -3.06 10.74 -5.09
N SER A 64 -3.87 9.79 -5.59
CA SER A 64 -5.33 9.89 -5.61
C SER A 64 -5.85 9.88 -4.18
N GLU A 65 -6.62 10.90 -3.78
CA GLU A 65 -7.24 10.95 -2.44
C GLU A 65 -8.26 9.82 -2.30
N VAL A 66 -8.98 9.49 -3.39
CA VAL A 66 -9.88 8.35 -3.45
C VAL A 66 -9.14 7.05 -3.15
N LEU A 67 -7.97 6.83 -3.78
CA LEU A 67 -7.18 5.62 -3.54
C LEU A 67 -6.59 5.60 -2.13
N GLN A 68 -6.06 6.74 -1.66
CA GLN A 68 -5.47 6.84 -0.33
C GLN A 68 -6.49 6.69 0.79
N SER A 69 -7.75 7.12 0.58
CA SER A 69 -8.84 6.92 1.54
C SER A 69 -9.18 5.43 1.78
N VAL A 70 -8.67 4.56 0.93
CA VAL A 70 -9.01 3.14 0.87
C VAL A 70 -7.83 2.26 1.26
N LEU A 71 -6.61 2.65 0.87
CA LEU A 71 -5.39 1.87 1.13
C LEU A 71 -4.38 2.61 2.02
N GLY A 72 -4.65 3.84 2.46
CA GLY A 72 -3.69 4.66 3.21
C GLY A 72 -2.78 5.49 2.32
N ASP A 73 -1.81 6.15 2.94
CA ASP A 73 -0.85 7.07 2.32
C ASP A 73 0.05 6.44 1.26
N GLU A 74 0.40 5.16 1.41
CA GLU A 74 1.25 4.43 0.46
C GLU A 74 0.52 3.19 -0.10
N PRO A 75 -0.38 3.36 -1.10
CA PRO A 75 -1.11 2.25 -1.72
C PRO A 75 -0.23 1.14 -2.29
N LEU A 76 0.98 1.49 -2.75
CA LEU A 76 1.92 0.54 -3.32
C LEU A 76 2.54 -0.36 -2.24
N GLU A 77 2.82 0.16 -1.05
CA GLU A 77 3.30 -0.62 0.09
C GLU A 77 2.28 -1.71 0.44
N VAL A 78 0.99 -1.36 0.51
CA VAL A 78 -0.08 -2.32 0.80
C VAL A 78 -0.13 -3.47 -0.21
N VAL A 79 -0.06 -3.14 -1.51
CA VAL A 79 -0.09 -4.14 -2.59
C VAL A 79 1.14 -5.06 -2.53
N GLU A 80 2.31 -4.54 -2.21
CA GLU A 80 3.53 -5.33 -2.08
C GLU A 80 3.51 -6.22 -0.84
N THR A 81 3.02 -5.72 0.30
CA THR A 81 2.87 -6.51 1.53
C THR A 81 1.90 -7.67 1.28
N VAL A 82 0.81 -7.46 0.54
CA VAL A 82 -0.10 -8.55 0.14
C VAL A 82 0.55 -9.51 -0.86
N ALA A 83 1.37 -9.02 -1.80
CA ALA A 83 2.02 -9.86 -2.80
C ALA A 83 3.11 -10.76 -2.21
N HIS A 84 3.91 -10.23 -1.27
CA HIS A 84 5.08 -10.91 -0.72
C HIS A 84 4.85 -11.53 0.65
N ARG A 85 3.70 -11.28 1.30
CA ARG A 85 3.35 -11.60 2.69
C ARG A 85 4.21 -10.89 3.74
N SER A 86 5.48 -10.65 3.44
CA SER A 86 6.40 -9.82 4.21
C SER A 86 7.39 -9.14 3.25
N ILE A 87 7.65 -7.84 3.42
CA ILE A 87 8.72 -7.13 2.71
C ILE A 87 9.92 -7.07 3.64
N ASP A 88 11.06 -7.64 3.22
CA ASP A 88 12.25 -7.79 4.07
C ASP A 88 13.47 -7.04 3.50
N ARG A 89 13.27 -5.77 3.11
CA ARG A 89 14.34 -4.90 2.57
C ARG A 89 14.07 -3.42 2.85
N PRO A 90 15.13 -2.63 3.14
CA PRO A 90 15.01 -1.18 3.27
C PRO A 90 14.51 -0.57 1.95
N LYS A 91 13.30 -0.01 1.97
CA LYS A 91 12.81 0.88 0.92
C LYS A 91 13.06 2.32 1.37
N GLY A 92 13.80 3.06 0.54
CA GLY A 92 14.11 4.46 0.79
C GLY A 92 12.85 5.30 1.02
N LYS A 93 12.99 6.40 1.75
CA LYS A 93 12.03 7.49 2.02
C LYS A 93 10.57 7.22 1.65
N THR A 94 9.77 6.87 2.65
CA THR A 94 8.30 6.99 2.59
C THR A 94 7.89 8.46 2.56
N LEU A 95 6.76 8.83 1.94
CA LEU A 95 6.28 10.22 1.93
C LEU A 95 5.69 10.68 3.29
N GLY A 96 6.06 10.01 4.38
CA GLY A 96 5.86 10.50 5.75
C GLY A 96 4.42 10.88 6.08
N GLY A 97 3.44 10.02 5.75
CA GLY A 97 2.03 10.27 6.04
C GLY A 97 1.67 10.15 7.52
N ARG A 98 2.16 11.04 8.40
CA ARG A 98 1.95 10.99 9.87
C ARG A 98 0.49 10.82 10.33
N VAL A 99 -0.49 11.13 9.48
CA VAL A 99 -1.93 11.10 9.81
C VAL A 99 -2.52 9.69 9.84
N TRP A 100 -2.03 8.77 9.01
CA TRP A 100 -2.61 7.43 8.86
C TRP A 100 -1.88 6.35 9.65
N TRP A 101 -0.90 6.73 10.46
CA TRP A 101 -0.06 5.80 11.19
C TRP A 101 -0.12 6.06 12.69
N ARG A 102 -0.35 5.00 13.44
CA ARG A 102 -0.24 5.01 14.90
C ARG A 102 1.05 4.31 15.29
N GLU A 103 1.90 4.99 16.05
CA GLU A 103 3.06 4.35 16.66
C GLU A 103 2.59 3.33 17.71
N ILE A 104 3.14 2.12 17.60
CA ILE A 104 2.82 0.98 18.48
C ILE A 104 3.95 0.78 19.48
N ASP A 105 5.19 0.89 19.03
CA ASP A 105 6.39 0.70 19.86
C ASP A 105 7.57 1.46 19.24
N CYS A 106 8.54 1.82 20.08
CA CYS A 106 9.77 2.48 19.68
C CYS A 106 10.94 1.92 20.49
N LYS A 107 11.93 1.34 19.80
CA LYS A 107 13.09 0.69 20.40
C LYS A 107 14.35 1.10 19.65
N GLY A 108 15.26 1.77 20.36
CA GLY A 108 16.48 2.31 19.74
C GLY A 108 16.15 3.30 18.63
N ASP A 109 16.75 3.11 17.46
CA ASP A 109 16.50 3.92 16.26
C ASP A 109 15.31 3.44 15.43
N PHE A 110 14.60 2.38 15.86
CA PHE A 110 13.49 1.81 15.12
C PHE A 110 12.14 2.09 15.78
N ARG A 111 11.13 2.30 14.94
CA ARG A 111 9.74 2.49 15.36
C ARG A 111 8.82 1.55 14.60
N LEU A 112 7.94 0.89 15.34
CA LEU A 112 6.86 0.08 14.81
C LEU A 112 5.59 0.94 14.73
N GLN A 113 5.02 1.04 13.54
CA GLN A 113 3.79 1.78 13.30
C GLN A 113 2.72 0.86 12.71
N GLN A 114 1.46 1.14 12.99
CA GLN A 114 0.31 0.48 12.38
C GLN A 114 -0.46 1.46 11.51
N ASN A 115 -0.77 1.07 10.28
CA ASN A 115 -1.63 1.85 9.41
C ASN A 115 -3.07 1.79 9.94
N LEU A 116 -3.74 2.93 10.04
CA LEU A 116 -5.10 3.04 10.58
C LEU A 116 -6.17 2.54 9.62
N ILE A 117 -5.88 2.51 8.31
CA ILE A 117 -6.82 2.11 7.25
C ILE A 117 -6.60 0.64 6.87
N SER A 118 -5.39 0.28 6.44
CA SER A 118 -5.08 -1.08 6.00
C SER A 118 -4.77 -2.04 7.14
N HIS A 119 -4.55 -1.51 8.36
CA HIS A 119 -4.24 -2.26 9.58
C HIS A 119 -2.90 -3.03 9.57
N HIS A 120 -2.10 -2.91 8.51
CA HIS A 120 -0.76 -3.51 8.47
C HIS A 120 0.22 -2.74 9.33
N TYR A 121 1.30 -3.42 9.69
CA TYR A 121 2.38 -2.92 10.49
C TYR A 121 3.59 -2.63 9.62
N ARG A 122 4.34 -1.58 9.96
CA ARG A 122 5.62 -1.27 9.35
C ARG A 122 6.67 -0.91 10.39
N ILE A 123 7.92 -1.23 10.12
CA ILE A 123 9.08 -0.81 10.90
C ILE A 123 9.85 0.22 10.10
N LEU A 124 10.06 1.39 10.69
CA LEU A 124 10.89 2.46 10.13
C LEU A 124 12.10 2.69 11.03
N ASP A 125 13.20 3.16 10.46
CA ASP A 125 14.32 3.71 11.24
C ASP A 125 14.16 5.21 11.53
N SER A 126 15.19 5.82 12.12
CA SER A 126 15.25 7.24 12.46
C SER A 126 15.36 8.16 11.23
N TYR A 127 15.65 7.62 10.05
CA TYR A 127 15.71 8.32 8.76
C TYR A 127 14.41 8.17 7.94
N ASP A 128 13.39 7.52 8.50
CA ASP A 128 12.09 7.22 7.86
C ASP A 128 12.18 6.20 6.71
N ASP A 129 13.24 5.40 6.66
CA ASP A 129 13.38 4.30 5.70
C ASP A 129 12.59 3.06 6.19
N LEU A 130 11.91 2.39 5.27
CA LEU A 130 11.03 1.25 5.57
C LEU A 130 11.83 -0.05 5.59
N TRP A 131 11.99 -0.67 6.76
CA TRP A 131 12.75 -1.90 6.93
C TRP A 131 11.91 -3.16 6.78
N TYR A 132 10.66 -3.12 7.27
CA TYR A 132 9.80 -4.30 7.31
C TYR A 132 8.33 -3.90 7.27
N SER A 133 7.48 -4.73 6.64
CA SER A 133 6.03 -4.54 6.59
C SER A 133 5.30 -5.89 6.56
N THR A 134 4.26 -6.06 7.37
CA THR A 134 3.44 -7.28 7.49
C THR A 134 2.03 -6.97 8.00
N PHE A 135 1.05 -7.85 7.77
CA PHE A 135 -0.27 -7.75 8.42
C PHE A 135 -0.33 -8.40 9.81
N GLU A 136 0.67 -9.21 10.17
CA GLU A 136 0.70 -9.95 11.42
C GLU A 136 1.47 -9.19 12.51
N LYS A 137 0.81 -8.91 13.64
CA LYS A 137 1.40 -8.08 14.70
C LYS A 137 2.60 -8.76 15.35
N GLU A 138 2.46 -10.06 15.60
CA GLU A 138 3.45 -10.88 16.27
C GLU A 138 4.74 -10.94 15.46
N GLU A 139 4.64 -11.08 14.12
CA GLU A 139 5.80 -11.04 13.20
C GLU A 139 6.48 -9.67 13.24
N ALA A 140 5.70 -8.58 13.22
CA ALA A 140 6.25 -7.23 13.27
C ALA A 140 6.98 -6.93 14.60
N MET A 141 6.44 -7.42 15.72
CA MET A 141 7.08 -7.26 17.03
C MET A 141 8.38 -8.08 17.11
N ALA A 142 8.36 -9.33 16.64
CA ALA A 142 9.57 -10.17 16.61
C ALA A 142 10.67 -9.54 15.75
N ARG A 143 10.32 -9.04 14.55
CA ARG A 143 11.29 -8.39 13.66
C ARG A 143 11.87 -7.09 14.25
N LEU A 144 11.07 -6.33 15.01
CA LEU A 144 11.57 -5.15 15.73
C LEU A 144 12.65 -5.52 16.75
N ASP A 145 12.44 -6.59 17.51
CA ASP A 145 13.40 -7.05 18.52
C ASP A 145 14.70 -7.57 17.88
N GLU A 146 14.60 -8.25 16.74
CA GLU A 146 15.76 -8.67 15.94
C GLU A 146 16.58 -7.46 15.44
N LEU A 147 15.93 -6.48 14.81
CA LEU A 147 16.59 -5.29 14.26
C LEU A 147 17.33 -4.47 15.33
N VAL A 148 16.76 -4.35 16.53
CA VAL A 148 17.39 -3.67 17.67
C VAL A 148 18.60 -4.45 18.17
N SER A 149 18.51 -5.77 18.20
CA SER A 149 19.60 -6.66 18.62
C SER A 149 20.77 -6.65 17.62
N GLU A 150 20.47 -6.58 16.32
CA GLU A 150 21.46 -6.48 15.24
C GLU A 150 22.22 -5.14 15.27
N ASN A 151 21.52 -4.01 15.51
CA ASN A 151 22.14 -2.68 15.58
C ASN A 151 22.87 -2.40 16.91
N GLY A 152 22.51 -3.09 18.00
CA GLY A 152 23.20 -2.98 19.29
C GLY A 152 24.60 -3.63 19.33
N GLY A 153 25.01 -4.29 18.24
CA GLY A 153 26.27 -5.03 18.12
C GLY A 153 27.46 -4.25 17.53
N VAL A 154 27.29 -2.97 17.19
CA VAL A 154 28.38 -2.12 16.67
C VAL A 154 28.78 -1.11 17.74
N GLN A 155 29.74 -1.49 18.57
CA GLN A 155 30.52 -0.59 19.43
C GLN A 155 31.87 -0.29 18.80
#